data_AF-A0A7C1CPE5-F1
#
_entry.id   AF-A0A7C1CPE5-F1
#
_cell.length_a   1.000
_cell.length_b   1.000
_cell.length_c   1.000
_cell.angle_alpha   90.00
_cell.angle_beta   90.00
_cell.angle_gamma   90.00
#
_symmetry.space_group_name_H-M   'P 1'
#
loop_
_entity.id
_entity.type
_entity.pdbx_description
1 polymer ?
#
loop_
_entity_poly.entity_id
_entity_poly.type
_entity_poly.pdbx_seq_one_letter_code
_entity_poly.pdbx_strand_id
1 'polypeptide(L)'
;MVDNNHGVYSLTAKVENTDRKEPIMKPYGDCTYCGGEVVECVQRVDYRLHGQLYILEGVPTGVCQQCGEQFFTADTAHQMESAVTETKGPMETVPIPVIAVK
;
A
#
# COMPACT_ATOMS: atom_id res chain seq x y z
N MET A 1 11.64 -18.08 -48.49
CA MET A 1 11.95 -19.40 -49.08
C MET A 1 11.97 -20.41 -47.91
N VAL A 2 11.16 -21.46 -47.77
CA VAL A 2 9.96 -22.02 -48.43
C VAL A 2 9.32 -22.97 -47.37
N ASP A 3 8.03 -22.97 -46.99
CA ASP A 3 6.95 -22.00 -47.23
C ASP A 3 5.71 -22.23 -46.29
N ASN A 4 4.54 -21.70 -46.66
CA ASN A 4 3.17 -21.92 -46.14
C ASN A 4 2.82 -23.28 -45.46
N ASN A 5 1.91 -23.23 -44.47
CA ASN A 5 0.65 -23.97 -44.60
C ASN A 5 -0.56 -23.14 -44.12
N HIS A 6 -1.60 -23.09 -44.94
CA HIS A 6 -2.88 -22.45 -44.65
C HIS A 6 -3.83 -23.43 -43.95
N GLY A 7 -4.51 -22.97 -42.90
CA GLY A 7 -5.55 -23.73 -42.19
C GLY A 7 -6.76 -22.86 -41.89
N VAL A 8 -7.53 -22.52 -42.92
CA VAL A 8 -8.73 -21.68 -42.77
C VAL A 8 -9.87 -22.51 -42.19
N TYR A 9 -10.36 -22.14 -41.01
CA TYR A 9 -11.74 -22.47 -40.60
C TYR A 9 -12.42 -21.23 -40.04
N SER A 10 -13.29 -20.64 -40.85
CA SER A 10 -14.26 -19.66 -40.40
C SER A 10 -15.36 -20.39 -39.64
N LEU A 11 -15.50 -20.11 -38.35
CA LEU A 11 -16.75 -20.26 -37.62
C LEU A 11 -17.02 -18.99 -36.82
N THR A 12 -18.04 -18.26 -37.25
CA THR A 12 -18.52 -17.05 -36.59
C THR A 12 -19.09 -17.38 -35.22
N ALA A 13 -18.35 -17.04 -34.16
CA ALA A 13 -18.87 -16.96 -32.80
C ALA A 13 -18.54 -15.59 -32.23
N LYS A 14 -19.48 -14.64 -32.34
CA LYS A 14 -19.46 -13.44 -31.51
C LYS A 14 -19.75 -13.87 -30.07
N VAL A 15 -18.72 -13.98 -29.26
CA VAL A 15 -18.85 -14.06 -27.79
C VAL A 15 -18.21 -12.81 -27.23
N GLU A 16 -19.02 -11.75 -27.13
CA GLU A 16 -18.68 -10.53 -26.41
C GLU A 16 -18.67 -10.89 -24.91
N ASN A 17 -17.50 -11.30 -24.42
CA ASN A 17 -17.34 -11.75 -23.03
C ASN A 17 -17.20 -10.54 -22.09
N THR A 18 -18.35 -9.96 -21.74
CA THR A 18 -18.51 -8.76 -20.91
C THR A 18 -18.40 -9.08 -19.41
N ASP A 19 -17.34 -9.78 -18.98
CA ASP A 19 -17.09 -10.02 -17.55
C ASP A 19 -15.58 -10.15 -17.20
N ARG A 20 -14.74 -9.30 -17.83
CA ARG A 20 -13.39 -9.03 -17.31
C ARG A 20 -13.48 -8.09 -16.11
N LYS A 21 -13.85 -8.64 -14.95
CA LYS A 21 -13.48 -8.02 -13.67
C LYS A 21 -11.97 -8.08 -13.57
N GLU A 22 -11.33 -6.91 -13.65
CA GLU A 22 -9.90 -6.80 -13.36
C GLU A 22 -9.64 -7.38 -11.96
N PRO A 23 -8.59 -8.19 -11.77
CA PRO A 23 -8.30 -8.74 -10.46
C PRO A 23 -8.02 -7.58 -9.51
N ILE A 24 -8.77 -7.53 -8.39
CA ILE A 24 -8.52 -6.56 -7.32
C ILE A 24 -7.15 -6.93 -6.71
N MET A 25 -6.11 -6.30 -7.23
CA MET A 25 -4.74 -6.54 -6.83
C MET A 25 -4.57 -5.95 -5.43
N LYS A 26 -4.59 -6.81 -4.40
CA LYS A 26 -4.34 -6.39 -3.02
C LYS A 26 -2.99 -5.64 -2.98
N PRO A 27 -2.92 -4.41 -2.44
CA PRO A 27 -1.67 -3.65 -2.39
C PRO A 27 -0.64 -4.25 -1.43
N TYR A 28 -1.05 -5.19 -0.57
CA TYR A 28 -0.20 -5.90 0.38
C TYR A 28 -0.33 -7.42 0.17
N GLY A 29 0.79 -8.13 0.28
CA GLY A 29 0.84 -9.59 0.38
C GLY A 29 0.78 -10.06 1.84
N ASP A 30 1.13 -11.32 2.09
CA ASP A 30 1.23 -11.86 3.45
C ASP A 30 2.39 -11.20 4.24
N CYS A 31 2.28 -11.19 5.56
CA CYS A 31 3.24 -10.52 6.44
C CYS A 31 4.62 -11.19 6.38
N THR A 32 5.64 -10.46 5.92
CA THR A 32 7.02 -10.94 5.83
C THR A 32 7.61 -11.40 7.17
N TYR A 33 7.06 -10.95 8.30
CA TYR A 33 7.53 -11.30 9.64
C TYR A 33 6.94 -12.62 10.19
N CYS A 34 5.63 -12.86 10.02
CA CYS A 34 4.94 -14.01 10.62
C CYS A 34 4.11 -14.88 9.66
N GLY A 35 3.96 -14.47 8.39
CA GLY A 35 3.13 -15.16 7.39
C GLY A 35 1.62 -14.93 7.52
N GLY A 36 1.15 -14.10 8.46
CA GLY A 36 -0.27 -13.78 8.62
C GLY A 36 -0.80 -12.79 7.59
N GLU A 37 -2.11 -12.81 7.33
CA GLU A 37 -2.77 -11.89 6.39
C GLU A 37 -2.57 -10.42 6.80
N VAL A 38 -2.19 -9.59 5.81
CA VAL A 38 -2.11 -8.13 5.92
C VAL A 38 -3.36 -7.53 5.30
N VAL A 39 -4.04 -6.66 6.03
CA VAL A 39 -5.26 -5.98 5.59
C VAL A 39 -4.99 -4.48 5.52
N GLU A 40 -5.41 -3.85 4.42
CA GLU A 40 -5.32 -2.40 4.25
C GLU A 40 -6.30 -1.68 5.19
N CYS A 41 -5.80 -0.63 5.84
CA CYS A 41 -6.56 0.23 6.73
C CYS A 41 -5.96 1.64 6.75
N VAL A 42 -6.74 2.63 7.18
CA VAL A 42 -6.28 4.02 7.29
C VAL A 42 -6.00 4.31 8.77
N GLN A 43 -4.78 4.69 9.11
CA GLN A 43 -4.33 4.83 10.50
C GLN A 43 -3.62 6.17 10.78
N ARG A 44 -3.40 6.41 12.07
CA ARG A 44 -2.51 7.45 12.60
C ARG A 44 -1.13 6.81 12.83
N VAL A 45 -0.06 7.45 12.37
CA VAL A 45 1.30 6.88 12.35
C VAL A 45 2.28 7.79 13.06
N ASP A 46 3.00 7.24 14.02
CA ASP A 46 4.12 7.88 14.73
C ASP A 46 5.38 7.85 13.87
N TYR A 47 5.55 8.87 13.04
CA TYR A 47 6.64 8.94 12.07
C TYR A 47 7.84 9.73 12.62
N ARG A 48 9.03 9.10 12.62
CA ARG A 48 10.27 9.74 13.07
C ARG A 48 11.16 10.09 11.88
N LEU A 49 11.47 11.38 11.74
CA LEU A 49 12.37 11.89 10.71
C LEU A 49 13.35 12.90 11.32
N HIS A 50 14.64 12.78 10.98
CA HIS A 50 15.73 13.65 11.46
C HIS A 50 15.75 13.92 12.98
N GLY A 51 15.37 12.94 13.79
CA GLY A 51 15.34 13.03 15.26
C GLY A 51 14.08 13.69 15.85
N GLN A 52 13.16 14.16 15.01
CA GLN A 52 11.86 14.68 15.42
C GLN A 52 10.77 13.59 15.29
N LEU A 53 9.71 13.71 16.09
CA LEU A 53 8.53 12.86 16.03
C LEU A 53 7.34 13.66 15.48
N TYR A 54 6.77 13.16 14.39
CA TYR A 54 5.58 13.66 13.75
C TYR A 54 4.46 12.64 13.91
N ILE A 55 3.22 13.10 14.03
CA ILE A 55 2.07 12.22 14.00
C ILE A 55 1.33 12.49 12.69
N LEU A 56 1.34 11.51 11.80
CA LEU A 56 0.68 11.57 10.50
C LEU A 56 -0.71 10.96 10.61
N GLU A 57 -1.70 11.60 10.01
CA GLU A 57 -3.10 11.17 10.05
C GLU A 57 -3.58 10.79 8.65
N GLY A 58 -4.48 9.81 8.57
CA GLY A 58 -5.05 9.38 7.29
C GLY A 58 -4.11 8.52 6.44
N VAL A 59 -3.10 7.86 7.03
CA VAL A 59 -2.07 7.10 6.30
C VAL A 59 -2.60 5.72 5.87
N PRO A 60 -2.64 5.40 4.56
CA PRO A 60 -2.99 4.06 4.07
C PRO A 60 -1.90 3.05 4.44
N THR A 61 -2.24 2.08 5.29
CA THR A 61 -1.32 1.16 5.95
C THR A 61 -1.82 -0.27 5.82
N GLY A 62 -0.98 -1.19 5.37
CA GLY A 62 -1.24 -2.62 5.49
C GLY A 62 -0.88 -3.09 6.90
N VAL A 63 -1.82 -3.63 7.66
CA VAL A 63 -1.55 -4.13 9.01
C VAL A 63 -1.80 -5.63 9.11
N CYS A 64 -0.79 -6.37 9.57
CA CYS A 64 -0.91 -7.79 9.83
C CYS A 64 -1.89 -8.05 10.98
N GLN A 65 -2.95 -8.84 10.71
CA GLN A 65 -4.01 -9.14 11.68
C GLN A 65 -3.56 -10.11 12.80
N GLN A 66 -2.34 -10.63 12.75
CA GLN A 66 -1.80 -11.54 13.76
C GLN A 66 -0.74 -10.89 14.67
N CYS A 67 0.26 -10.21 14.10
CA CYS A 67 1.36 -9.61 14.87
C CYS A 67 1.34 -8.07 14.95
N GLY A 68 0.44 -7.40 14.22
CA GLY A 68 0.34 -5.93 14.21
C GLY A 68 1.40 -5.19 13.38
N GLU A 69 2.27 -5.92 12.65
CA GLU A 69 3.30 -5.32 11.79
C GLU A 69 2.67 -4.40 10.72
N GLN A 70 3.26 -3.23 10.53
CA GLN A 70 2.77 -2.17 9.63
C GLN A 70 3.59 -2.14 8.34
N PHE A 71 2.90 -2.14 7.21
CA PHE A 71 3.47 -2.09 5.86
C PHE A 71 2.97 -0.85 5.14
N PHE A 72 3.87 -0.15 4.45
CA PHE A 72 3.56 1.03 3.65
C PHE A 72 3.96 0.76 2.20
N THR A 73 3.13 1.18 1.25
CA THR A 73 3.53 1.17 -0.17
C THR A 73 4.63 2.21 -0.42
N ALA A 74 5.36 2.10 -1.53
CA ALA A 74 6.34 3.11 -1.93
C ALA A 74 5.70 4.51 -2.06
N ASP A 75 4.50 4.58 -2.64
CA ASP A 75 3.74 5.83 -2.78
C ASP A 75 3.31 6.39 -1.43
N THR A 76 2.85 5.54 -0.50
CA THR A 76 2.54 5.97 0.88
C THR A 76 3.78 6.53 1.57
N ALA A 77 4.90 5.81 1.52
CA ALA A 77 6.14 6.21 2.19
C ALA A 77 6.67 7.56 1.65
N HIS A 78 6.62 7.78 0.34
CA HIS A 78 6.96 9.06 -0.28
C HIS A 78 6.00 10.18 0.15
N GLN A 79 4.69 9.91 0.22
CA GLN A 79 3.71 10.89 0.71
C GLN A 79 3.95 11.26 2.18
N MET A 80 4.32 10.29 3.03
CA MET A 80 4.69 10.55 4.43
C MET A 80 5.92 11.46 4.54
N GLU A 81 6.96 11.24 3.74
CA GLU A 81 8.17 12.08 3.74
C GLU A 81 7.90 13.50 3.21
N SER A 82 7.21 13.63 2.07
CA SER A 82 6.77 14.93 1.53
C SER A 82 5.89 15.71 2.51
N ALA A 83 4.94 15.04 3.17
CA ALA A 83 4.05 15.67 4.16
C ALA A 83 4.80 16.25 5.37
N VAL A 84 6.01 15.79 5.66
CA VAL A 84 6.84 16.27 6.78
C VAL A 84 7.84 17.33 6.32
N THR A 85 8.36 17.22 5.10
CA THR A 85 9.44 18.07 4.57
C THR A 85 8.94 19.32 3.83
N GLU A 86 7.78 19.26 3.18
CA GLU A 86 7.24 20.36 2.37
C GLU A 86 6.22 21.24 3.12
N THR A 87 5.70 20.75 4.25
CA THR A 87 4.60 21.41 4.97
C THR A 87 5.08 22.60 5.79
N LYS A 88 4.38 23.74 5.69
CA LYS A 88 4.73 25.01 6.36
C LYS A 88 4.56 25.01 7.89
N GLY A 89 3.96 23.97 8.45
CA GLY A 89 3.67 23.81 9.88
C GLY A 89 2.56 22.76 10.11
N PRO A 90 2.51 22.12 11.28
CA PRO A 90 1.52 21.08 11.58
C PRO A 90 0.10 21.66 11.70
N MET A 91 -0.91 20.82 11.44
CA MET A 91 -2.33 21.15 11.71
C MET A 91 -2.60 21.33 13.21
N GLU A 92 -1.98 20.48 14.03
CA GLU A 92 -2.04 20.50 15.49
C GLU A 92 -0.70 20.04 16.05
N THR A 93 -0.28 20.57 17.21
CA THR A 93 0.87 20.07 17.96
C THR A 93 0.41 19.55 19.32
N VAL A 94 0.52 18.24 19.54
CA VAL A 94 0.27 17.62 20.86
C VAL A 94 1.55 17.55 21.70
N PRO A 95 1.51 17.91 23.00
CA PRO A 95 2.65 17.76 23.89
C PRO A 95 2.84 16.28 24.28
N ILE A 96 3.92 15.66 23.82
CA ILE A 96 4.24 14.25 24.12
C ILE A 96 5.16 14.20 25.36
N PRO A 97 4.71 13.64 26.50
CA PRO A 97 5.54 13.51 27.69
C PRO A 97 6.59 12.41 27.52
N VAL A 98 7.83 12.69 27.88
CA VAL A 98 8.93 11.72 27.87
C VAL A 98 9.17 11.23 29.31
N ILE A 99 8.95 9.93 29.55
CA ILE A 99 9.11 9.29 30.86
C ILE A 99 10.36 8.40 30.84
N ALA A 100 11.27 8.61 31.80
CA ALA A 100 12.43 7.75 31.97
C ALA A 100 12.06 6.49 32.76
N VAL A 101 12.30 5.32 32.17
CA VAL A 101 12.21 4.02 32.86
C VAL A 101 13.57 3.76 33.53
N LYS A 102 13.56 3.42 34.82
CA LYS A 102 14.75 3.10 35.64
C LYS A 102 14.78 1.62 35.98
#